data_AF-A0A4Q3F8C0-F1
#
_entry.id   AF-A0A4Q3F8C0-F1
#
_cell.length_a   1.000
_cell.length_b   1.000
_cell.length_c   1.000
_cell.angle_alpha   90.00
_cell.angle_beta   90.00
_cell.angle_gamma   90.00
#
_symmetry.space_group_name_H-M   'P 1'
#
loop_
_entity.id
_entity.type
_entity.pdbx_description
1 polymer ?
#
loop_
_entity_poly.entity_id
_entity_poly.type
_entity_poly.pdbx_seq_one_letter_code
_entity_poly.pdbx_strand_id
1 'polypeptide(L)'
;MERSLSGSGKLGYKAVLLILLILGFLSCKRSIFKHTGREYDAKLVWTLKKLEKHYANKKIRINTWDQQADAYQDLAVLNEENKLIQILTIGDSVEFSGLDLSQPDGIRAAVKIQNNIGFIPYWKIEEFEPATKFDPDLKE
;
A
#
# COMPACT_ATOMS: atom_id res chain seq x y z
N MET A 1 59.80 -33.45 40.48
CA MET A 1 59.91 -32.05 40.00
C MET A 1 59.01 -31.92 38.79
N GLU A 2 57.87 -31.24 38.99
CA GLU A 2 56.73 -31.19 38.08
C GLU A 2 56.90 -30.18 36.94
N ARG A 3 56.02 -30.34 35.95
CA ARG A 3 56.12 -29.94 34.55
C ARG A 3 55.81 -28.47 34.27
N SER A 4 56.45 -28.01 33.19
CA SER A 4 56.10 -26.88 32.32
C SER A 4 54.60 -26.81 31.96
N LEU A 5 54.05 -25.59 31.90
CA LEU A 5 53.02 -25.11 30.95
C LEU A 5 52.93 -23.58 31.09
N SER A 6 53.43 -22.80 30.14
CA SER A 6 52.79 -22.45 28.85
C SER A 6 51.96 -21.18 28.98
N GLY A 7 52.33 -20.18 28.16
CA GLY A 7 51.77 -18.85 28.19
C GLY A 7 50.41 -18.71 27.49
N SER A 8 50.08 -17.44 27.30
CA SER A 8 49.05 -16.91 26.39
C SER A 8 47.64 -16.71 26.97
N GLY A 9 47.50 -15.74 27.88
CA GLY A 9 46.21 -15.27 28.40
C GLY A 9 45.77 -13.88 27.91
N LYS A 10 46.33 -13.35 26.81
CA LYS A 10 46.03 -11.97 26.34
C LYS A 10 45.37 -11.86 24.95
N LEU A 11 45.27 -12.95 24.18
CA LEU A 11 44.63 -12.92 22.85
C LEU A 11 43.11 -13.18 22.88
N GLY A 12 42.57 -13.79 23.94
CA GLY A 12 41.16 -14.20 23.98
C GLY A 12 40.17 -13.04 24.07
N TYR A 13 40.44 -12.04 24.93
CA TYR A 13 39.46 -10.98 25.20
C TYR A 13 39.22 -10.05 24.00
N LYS A 14 40.27 -9.73 23.23
CA LYS A 14 40.15 -8.90 22.03
C LYS A 14 39.33 -9.60 20.93
N ALA A 15 39.52 -10.92 20.78
CA ALA A 15 38.76 -11.72 19.83
C ALA A 15 37.28 -11.84 20.24
N VAL A 16 37.00 -12.06 21.53
CA VAL A 16 35.62 -12.12 22.05
C VAL A 16 34.90 -10.78 21.88
N LEU A 17 35.59 -9.65 22.13
CA LEU A 17 35.01 -8.32 21.99
C LEU A 17 34.72 -7.98 20.51
N LEU A 18 35.59 -8.42 19.58
CA LEU A 18 35.36 -8.29 18.14
C LEU A 18 34.15 -9.13 17.68
N ILE A 19 34.00 -10.36 18.19
CA ILE A 19 32.85 -11.23 17.90
C ILE A 19 31.55 -10.61 18.42
N LEU A 20 31.55 -10.04 19.63
CA LEU A 20 30.39 -9.35 20.20
C LEU A 20 30.01 -8.09 19.40
N LEU A 21 30.99 -7.33 18.90
CA LEU A 21 30.73 -6.17 18.03
C LEU A 21 30.13 -6.59 16.68
N ILE A 22 30.64 -7.66 16.07
CA ILE A 22 30.11 -8.19 14.79
C ILE A 22 28.69 -8.75 14.98
N LEU A 23 28.44 -9.50 16.06
CA LEU A 23 27.11 -10.02 16.39
C LEU A 23 26.12 -8.89 16.73
N GLY A 24 26.57 -7.84 17.43
CA GLY A 24 25.79 -6.62 17.66
C GLY A 24 25.45 -5.89 16.36
N PHE A 25 26.39 -5.78 15.43
CA PHE A 25 26.17 -5.16 14.12
C PHE A 25 25.20 -5.97 13.23
N LEU A 26 25.30 -7.30 13.26
CA LEU A 26 24.37 -8.21 12.57
C LEU A 26 22.96 -8.14 13.20
N SER A 27 22.86 -7.98 14.51
CA SER A 27 21.58 -7.78 15.21
C SER A 27 20.95 -6.44 14.83
N CYS A 28 21.74 -5.36 14.70
CA CYS A 28 21.25 -4.06 14.23
C CYS A 28 20.80 -4.09 12.76
N LYS A 29 21.48 -4.82 11.87
CA LYS A 29 21.07 -4.88 10.45
C LYS A 29 19.75 -5.62 10.23
N ARG A 30 19.37 -6.54 11.13
CA ARG A 30 18.10 -7.29 11.04
C ARG A 30 16.88 -6.49 11.51
N SER A 31 17.08 -5.41 12.26
CA SER A 31 15.99 -4.59 12.83
C SER A 31 15.54 -3.42 11.94
N ILE A 32 16.37 -2.99 10.97
CA ILE A 32 16.04 -1.87 10.07
C ILE A 32 15.08 -2.29 8.94
N PHE A 33 14.95 -3.60 8.68
CA PHE A 33 13.90 -4.15 7.81
C PHE A 33 12.60 -4.36 8.58
N LYS A 34 12.09 -3.31 9.24
CA LYS A 34 10.65 -3.20 9.40
C LYS A 34 10.10 -2.74 8.06
N HIS A 35 9.96 -3.67 7.12
CA HIS A 35 8.97 -3.49 6.08
C HIS A 35 7.63 -3.37 6.81
N THR A 36 7.16 -2.14 6.95
CA THR A 36 5.78 -1.80 7.31
C THR A 36 4.84 -2.13 6.15
N GLY A 37 5.02 -3.30 5.54
CA GLY A 37 4.03 -3.85 4.63
C GLY A 37 2.93 -4.40 5.51
N ARG A 38 1.76 -3.78 5.45
CA ARG A 38 0.55 -4.37 6.04
C ARG A 38 0.39 -5.76 5.41
N GLU A 39 0.42 -6.81 6.21
CA GLU A 39 0.24 -8.18 5.71
C GLU A 39 -1.26 -8.39 5.44
N TYR A 40 -1.59 -8.52 4.16
CA TYR A 40 -2.95 -8.83 3.72
C TYR A 40 -3.09 -10.34 3.51
N ASP A 41 -4.26 -10.87 3.87
CA ASP A 41 -4.60 -12.26 3.61
C ASP A 41 -4.45 -12.61 2.12
N ALA A 42 -3.89 -13.79 1.82
CA ALA A 42 -3.59 -14.20 0.45
C ALA A 42 -4.85 -14.29 -0.44
N LYS A 43 -6.00 -14.66 0.13
CA LYS A 43 -7.28 -14.73 -0.60
C LYS A 43 -7.78 -13.33 -0.95
N LEU A 44 -7.61 -12.37 -0.04
CA LEU A 44 -7.92 -10.96 -0.29
C LEU A 44 -7.05 -10.42 -1.41
N VAL A 45 -5.73 -10.57 -1.30
CA VAL A 45 -4.77 -10.11 -2.33
C VAL A 45 -5.08 -10.73 -3.69
N TRP A 46 -5.39 -12.03 -3.72
CA TRP A 46 -5.76 -12.71 -4.96
C TRP A 46 -7.05 -12.15 -5.58
N THR A 47 -8.06 -11.90 -4.76
CA THR A 47 -9.34 -11.32 -5.21
C THR A 47 -9.14 -9.91 -5.76
N LEU A 48 -8.35 -9.09 -5.08
CA LEU A 48 -8.02 -7.73 -5.49
C LEU A 48 -7.24 -7.72 -6.81
N LYS A 49 -6.23 -8.59 -6.97
CA LYS A 49 -5.51 -8.73 -8.24
C LYS A 49 -6.42 -9.18 -9.39
N LYS A 50 -7.40 -10.03 -9.11
CA LYS A 50 -8.39 -10.46 -10.11
C LYS A 50 -9.29 -9.29 -10.54
N LEU A 51 -9.74 -8.47 -9.59
CA LEU A 51 -10.51 -7.26 -9.85
C LEU A 51 -9.68 -6.25 -10.66
N GLU A 52 -8.45 -5.99 -10.22
CA GLU A 52 -7.52 -5.10 -10.90
C GLU A 52 -7.33 -5.49 -12.37
N LYS A 53 -7.06 -6.77 -12.63
CA LYS A 53 -6.93 -7.28 -14.00
C LYS A 53 -8.22 -7.12 -14.82
N HIS A 54 -9.37 -7.34 -14.19
CA HIS A 54 -10.66 -7.30 -14.88
C HIS A 54 -11.12 -5.88 -15.24
N TYR A 55 -10.69 -4.88 -14.45
CA TYR A 55 -11.13 -3.50 -14.57
C TYR A 55 -10.04 -2.51 -14.98
N ALA A 56 -8.81 -2.99 -15.24
CA ALA A 56 -7.72 -2.18 -15.74
C ALA A 56 -8.14 -1.34 -16.96
N ASN A 57 -7.93 -0.03 -16.88
CA ASN A 57 -8.29 0.99 -17.87
C ASN A 57 -9.79 1.09 -18.18
N LYS A 58 -10.66 0.60 -17.29
CA LYS A 58 -12.11 0.82 -17.39
C LYS A 58 -12.53 2.01 -16.54
N LYS A 59 -13.65 2.63 -16.90
CA LYS A 59 -14.29 3.64 -16.06
C LYS A 59 -14.95 2.98 -14.86
N ILE A 60 -14.85 3.65 -13.72
CA ILE A 60 -15.46 3.23 -12.46
C ILE A 60 -16.25 4.41 -11.91
N ARG A 61 -17.36 4.10 -11.26
CA ARG A 61 -18.22 5.08 -10.60
C ARG A 61 -17.83 5.23 -9.13
N ILE A 62 -17.82 6.47 -8.64
CA ILE A 62 -17.43 6.78 -7.27
C ILE A 62 -18.66 6.89 -6.36
N ASN A 63 -18.60 6.14 -5.26
CA ASN A 63 -19.49 6.29 -4.13
C ASN A 63 -18.80 7.07 -3.01
N THR A 64 -19.34 8.23 -2.68
CA THR A 64 -18.82 9.12 -1.65
C THR A 64 -19.51 8.97 -0.30
N TRP A 65 -20.45 8.02 -0.16
CA TRP A 65 -21.18 7.78 1.09
C TRP A 65 -20.24 7.49 2.27
N ASP A 66 -20.38 8.24 3.35
CA ASP A 66 -19.69 8.01 4.61
C ASP A 66 -20.67 7.47 5.66
N GLN A 67 -20.37 6.28 6.16
CA GLN A 67 -21.25 5.60 7.11
C GLN A 67 -21.24 6.27 8.50
N GLN A 68 -20.16 6.93 8.90
CA GLN A 68 -20.05 7.54 10.23
C GLN A 68 -20.81 8.85 10.30
N ALA A 69 -20.77 9.63 9.23
CA ALA A 69 -21.49 10.88 9.11
C ALA A 69 -22.93 10.74 8.61
N ASP A 70 -23.33 9.53 8.18
CA ASP A 70 -24.64 9.26 7.57
C ASP A 70 -24.95 10.24 6.42
N ALA A 71 -23.93 10.55 5.62
CA ALA A 71 -24.00 11.56 4.56
C ALA A 71 -23.01 11.29 3.43
N TYR A 72 -23.28 11.86 2.25
CA TYR A 72 -22.32 11.91 1.15
C TYR A 72 -21.24 12.95 1.44
N GLN A 73 -19.97 12.57 1.27
CA GLN A 73 -18.82 13.45 1.49
C GLN A 73 -17.87 13.45 0.30
N ASP A 74 -17.57 14.64 -0.20
CA ASP A 74 -16.55 14.90 -1.20
C ASP A 74 -15.25 14.11 -0.94
N LEU A 75 -14.81 13.39 -1.96
CA LEU A 75 -13.68 12.49 -1.92
C LEU A 75 -12.43 13.16 -2.48
N ALA A 76 -11.47 13.44 -1.60
CA ALA A 76 -10.16 13.94 -2.00
C ALA A 76 -9.38 12.88 -2.79
N VAL A 77 -8.95 13.25 -4.00
CA VAL A 77 -7.99 12.49 -4.79
C VAL A 77 -6.59 13.01 -4.48
N LEU A 78 -5.75 12.12 -4.00
CA LEU A 78 -4.39 12.46 -3.56
C LEU A 78 -3.35 11.97 -4.57
N ASN A 79 -2.20 12.64 -4.65
CA ASN A 79 -1.03 12.10 -5.37
C ASN A 79 -0.19 11.17 -4.46
N GLU A 80 0.93 10.66 -4.98
CA GLU A 80 1.87 9.82 -4.22
C GLU A 80 2.45 10.53 -2.98
N GLU A 81 2.53 11.86 -3.01
CA GLU A 81 3.00 12.70 -1.89
C GLU A 81 1.87 13.07 -0.91
N ASN A 82 0.69 12.46 -1.04
CA ASN A 82 -0.53 12.78 -0.27
C ASN A 82 -1.03 14.24 -0.41
N LYS A 83 -0.70 14.90 -1.53
CA LYS A 83 -1.23 16.22 -1.87
C LYS A 83 -2.52 16.10 -2.66
N LEU A 84 -3.48 16.97 -2.38
CA LEU A 84 -4.75 17.06 -3.09
C LEU A 84 -4.52 17.43 -4.57
N ILE A 85 -5.08 16.64 -5.47
CA ILE A 85 -5.10 16.91 -6.92
C ILE A 85 -6.48 17.40 -7.34
N GLN A 86 -7.53 16.69 -6.91
CA GLN A 86 -8.92 16.94 -7.28
C GLN A 86 -9.85 16.45 -6.17
N ILE A 87 -11.08 16.95 -6.17
CA ILE A 87 -12.19 16.44 -5.37
C ILE A 87 -13.18 15.73 -6.30
N LEU A 88 -13.55 14.49 -5.94
CA LEU A 88 -14.60 13.72 -6.61
C LEU A 88 -15.87 13.72 -5.76
N THR A 89 -17.00 13.72 -6.43
CA THR A 89 -18.34 13.73 -5.85
C THR A 89 -19.09 12.44 -6.21
N ILE A 90 -20.28 12.25 -5.66
CA ILE A 90 -21.09 11.07 -5.96
C ILE A 90 -21.43 11.01 -7.45
N GLY A 91 -21.26 9.83 -8.06
CA GLY A 91 -21.61 9.59 -9.46
C GLY A 91 -20.52 10.00 -10.45
N ASP A 92 -19.44 10.63 -9.99
CA ASP A 92 -18.28 10.89 -10.83
C ASP A 92 -17.70 9.58 -11.36
N SER A 93 -17.23 9.64 -12.61
CA SER A 93 -16.66 8.50 -13.32
C SER A 93 -15.20 8.77 -13.66
N VAL A 94 -14.31 7.90 -13.21
CA VAL A 94 -12.85 8.04 -13.39
C VAL A 94 -12.28 6.76 -13.98
N GLU A 95 -11.16 6.84 -14.68
CA GLU A 95 -10.53 5.64 -15.24
C GLU A 95 -9.69 4.94 -14.19
N PHE A 96 -9.96 3.66 -13.96
CA PHE A 96 -9.21 2.84 -13.03
C PHE A 96 -7.88 2.39 -13.64
N SER A 97 -6.78 2.63 -12.92
CA SER A 97 -5.44 2.22 -13.35
C SER A 97 -4.94 0.98 -12.61
N GLY A 98 -5.27 0.82 -11.33
CA GLY A 98 -4.74 -0.30 -10.53
C GLY A 98 -5.03 -0.19 -9.04
N LEU A 99 -4.50 -1.14 -8.27
CA LEU A 99 -4.57 -1.12 -6.81
C LEU A 99 -3.17 -0.98 -6.21
N ASP A 100 -3.05 -0.13 -5.20
CA ASP A 100 -1.85 0.01 -4.39
C ASP A 100 -2.11 -0.58 -3.00
N LEU A 101 -1.40 -1.67 -2.70
CA LEU A 101 -1.44 -2.38 -1.42
C LEU A 101 -0.26 -2.00 -0.51
N SER A 102 0.64 -1.12 -0.94
CA SER A 102 1.85 -0.78 -0.20
C SER A 102 1.63 0.34 0.82
N GLN A 103 0.47 1.00 0.79
CA GLN A 103 0.21 2.20 1.56
C GLN A 103 -0.06 1.88 3.05
N PRO A 104 0.43 2.72 3.97
CA PRO A 104 0.29 2.49 5.41
C PRO A 104 -1.16 2.65 5.90
N ASP A 105 -1.95 3.45 5.21
CA ASP A 105 -3.34 3.77 5.58
C ASP A 105 -4.34 2.74 5.04
N GLY A 106 -4.06 2.07 3.92
CA GLY A 106 -5.07 1.22 3.29
C GLY A 106 -4.63 0.62 1.98
N ILE A 107 -5.55 -0.14 1.38
CA ILE A 107 -5.48 -0.38 -0.05
C ILE A 107 -6.04 0.88 -0.73
N ARG A 108 -5.32 1.42 -1.69
CA ARG A 108 -5.79 2.54 -2.51
C ARG A 108 -6.05 2.07 -3.93
N ALA A 109 -7.01 2.70 -4.60
CA ALA A 109 -7.19 2.58 -6.03
C ALA A 109 -6.48 3.74 -6.73
N ALA A 110 -5.63 3.41 -7.69
CA ALA A 110 -5.05 4.36 -8.61
C ALA A 110 -6.07 4.67 -9.71
N VAL A 111 -6.36 5.95 -9.91
CA VAL A 111 -7.32 6.45 -10.89
C VAL A 111 -6.66 7.52 -11.75
N LYS A 112 -6.93 7.53 -13.06
CA LYS A 112 -6.43 8.59 -13.94
C LYS A 112 -7.36 9.79 -13.85
N ILE A 113 -6.77 10.92 -13.47
CA ILE A 113 -7.42 12.22 -13.39
C ILE A 113 -6.67 13.17 -14.31
N GLN A 114 -7.31 13.61 -15.39
CA GLN A 114 -6.69 14.47 -16.39
C GLN A 114 -5.37 13.83 -16.90
N ASN A 115 -4.23 14.49 -16.69
CA ASN A 115 -2.89 14.00 -17.08
C ASN A 115 -2.10 13.37 -15.92
N ASN A 116 -2.73 13.12 -14.77
CA ASN A 116 -2.08 12.58 -13.57
C ASN A 116 -2.74 11.28 -13.10
N ILE A 117 -1.99 10.52 -12.30
CA ILE A 117 -2.53 9.41 -11.51
C ILE A 117 -2.79 9.92 -10.11
N GLY A 118 -4.04 9.77 -9.68
CA GLY A 118 -4.49 10.05 -8.33
C GLY A 118 -4.85 8.77 -7.59
N PHE A 119 -4.96 8.88 -6.27
CA PHE A 119 -5.26 7.78 -5.38
C PHE A 119 -6.48 8.09 -4.53
N ILE A 120 -7.36 7.11 -4.44
CA ILE A 120 -8.56 7.12 -3.60
C ILE A 120 -8.66 5.82 -2.80
N PRO A 121 -9.42 5.76 -1.69
CA PRO A 121 -9.69 4.50 -1.01
C PRO A 121 -10.44 3.51 -1.90
N TYR A 122 -10.00 2.25 -1.98
CA TYR A 122 -10.57 1.28 -2.93
C TYR A 122 -12.05 0.95 -2.69
N TRP A 123 -12.52 1.06 -1.44
CA TRP A 123 -13.91 0.77 -1.06
C TRP A 123 -14.89 1.89 -1.42
N LYS A 124 -14.41 3.03 -1.92
CA LYS A 124 -15.24 4.12 -2.45
C LYS A 124 -15.62 3.90 -3.93
N ILE A 125 -15.21 2.77 -4.52
CA ILE A 125 -15.61 2.37 -5.86
C ILE A 125 -16.98 1.69 -5.77
N GLU A 126 -17.99 2.27 -6.40
CA GLU A 126 -19.38 1.79 -6.41
C GLU A 126 -19.55 0.63 -7.38
N GLU A 127 -19.19 0.88 -8.63
CA GLU A 127 -19.33 -0.03 -9.74
C GLU A 127 -18.16 0.16 -10.68
N PHE A 128 -17.72 -0.96 -11.26
CA PHE A 128 -16.75 -0.92 -12.33
C PHE A 128 -17.51 -1.17 -13.64
N GLU A 129 -17.60 -0.16 -14.50
CA GLU A 129 -18.43 -0.24 -15.70
C GLU A 129 -18.00 -1.37 -16.65
N PRO A 130 -18.98 -1.95 -17.36
CA PRO A 130 -19.14 -1.59 -18.77
C PRO A 130 -20.60 -1.16 -19.03
N ALA A 131 -21.02 0.02 -18.58
CA ALA A 131 -22.39 0.49 -18.76
C ALA A 131 -22.58 1.09 -20.16
N THR A 132 -22.53 0.27 -21.22
CA THR A 132 -23.16 0.65 -22.49
C THR A 132 -24.61 0.19 -22.50
N LYS A 133 -25.51 1.17 -22.29
CA LYS A 133 -26.98 1.21 -22.48
C LYS A 133 -27.84 0.41 -21.48
N PHE A 134 -28.91 0.95 -20.89
CA PHE A 134 -29.95 1.82 -21.44
C PHE A 134 -30.49 2.79 -20.38
N ASP A 135 -30.59 4.07 -20.70
CA ASP A 135 -31.74 4.86 -20.26
C ASP A 135 -32.34 5.53 -21.53
N PRO A 136 -33.51 5.07 -22.03
CA PRO A 136 -34.16 5.67 -23.18
C PRO A 136 -34.79 7.04 -22.91
N ASP A 137 -34.78 7.53 -21.66
CA ASP A 137 -35.41 8.81 -21.28
C ASP A 137 -34.42 9.97 -21.06
N LEU A 138 -33.11 9.75 -21.23
CA LEU A 138 -32.13 10.83 -21.28
C LEU A 138 -32.22 11.56 -22.63
N LYS A 139 -33.04 12.61 -22.69
CA LYS A 139 -33.10 13.54 -23.82
C LYS A 139 -31.73 14.18 -24.07
N GLU A 140 -31.32 14.19 -25.34
CA GLU A 140 -30.19 14.95 -25.87
C GLU A 140 -30.24 16.44 -25.52
#